data_AF-A0A9D8RTV9-F1
#
_entry.id   AF-A0A9D8RTV9-F1
#
_cell.length_a   1.000
_cell.length_b   1.000
_cell.length_c   1.000
_cell.angle_alpha   90.00
_cell.angle_beta   90.00
_cell.angle_gamma   90.00
#
_symmetry.space_group_name_H-M   'P 1'
#
loop_
_entity.id
_entity.type
_entity.pdbx_description
1 polymer ?
#
loop_
_entity_poly.entity_id
_entity_poly.type
_entity_poly.pdbx_seq_one_letter_code
_entity_poly.pdbx_strand_id
1 'polypeptide(L)'
;MSIETEIHILCENIRRLRKLNEISKTKMAKLLGISTRSLAMIEKDILPKNLCCDILFNIQNQFQISPASILSEVIPLQHKKQD
;
A
#
# COMPACT_ATOMS: atom_id res chain seq x y z
N MET A 1 19.12 -2.94 -5.46
CA MET A 1 18.01 -2.01 -5.24
C MET A 1 18.36 -1.15 -4.02
N SER A 2 18.09 0.15 -4.01
CA SER A 2 18.34 0.98 -2.81
C SER A 2 17.15 0.92 -1.86
N ILE A 3 17.36 1.15 -0.56
CA ILE A 3 16.29 1.23 0.45
C ILE A 3 15.26 2.30 0.08
N GLU A 4 15.72 3.43 -0.46
CA GLU A 4 14.86 4.52 -0.93
C GLU A 4 13.91 4.06 -2.05
N THR A 5 14.40 3.18 -2.92
CA THR A 5 13.60 2.59 -4.01
C THR A 5 12.51 1.69 -3.45
N GLU A 6 12.84 0.83 -2.46
CA GLU A 6 11.87 -0.08 -1.82
C GLU A 6 10.78 0.70 -1.05
N ILE A 7 11.17 1.78 -0.36
CA ILE A 7 10.22 2.66 0.34
C ILE A 7 9.27 3.33 -0.65
N HIS A 8 9.80 3.83 -1.76
CA HIS A 8 8.99 4.42 -2.83
C HIS A 8 8.00 3.38 -3.40
N ILE A 9 8.47 2.18 -3.72
CA ILE A 9 7.65 1.09 -4.26
C ILE A 9 6.51 0.76 -3.29
N LEU A 10 6.81 0.58 -1.99
CA LEU A 10 5.80 0.32 -0.96
C LEU A 10 4.76 1.43 -0.89
N CYS A 11 5.21 2.70 -0.84
CA CYS A 11 4.33 3.85 -0.72
C CYS A 11 3.41 4.01 -1.93
N GLU A 12 3.96 3.85 -3.13
CA GLU A 12 3.21 3.93 -4.37
C GLU A 12 2.22 2.77 -4.49
N ASN A 13 2.61 1.55 -4.10
CA ASN A 13 1.73 0.38 -4.11
C ASN A 13 0.53 0.55 -3.19
N ILE A 14 0.73 1.01 -1.95
CA ILE A 14 -0.38 1.28 -1.01
C ILE A 14 -1.32 2.35 -1.58
N ARG A 15 -0.76 3.41 -2.16
CA ARG A 15 -1.52 4.51 -2.78
C ARG A 15 -2.34 4.03 -3.97
N ARG A 16 -1.76 3.20 -4.84
CA ARG A 16 -2.42 2.59 -6.00
C ARG A 16 -3.53 1.65 -5.57
N LEU A 17 -3.27 0.75 -4.62
CA LEU A 17 -4.28 -0.18 -4.10
C LEU A 17 -5.51 0.57 -3.59
N ARG A 18 -5.30 1.66 -2.85
CA ARG A 18 -6.43 2.47 -2.39
C ARG A 18 -7.21 3.09 -3.55
N LYS A 19 -6.53 3.71 -4.51
CA LYS A 19 -7.16 4.39 -5.64
C LYS A 19 -7.89 3.42 -6.57
N LEU A 20 -7.28 2.29 -6.92
CA LEU A 20 -7.83 1.28 -7.82
C LEU A 20 -9.08 0.59 -7.25
N ASN A 21 -9.12 0.42 -5.92
CA ASN A 21 -10.27 -0.16 -5.24
C ASN A 21 -11.28 0.89 -4.76
N GLU A 22 -11.08 2.17 -5.09
CA GLU A 22 -11.95 3.29 -4.71
C GLU A 22 -12.21 3.38 -3.19
N ILE A 23 -11.21 3.02 -2.39
CA ILE A 23 -11.33 2.96 -0.94
C ILE A 23 -11.07 4.35 -0.34
N SER A 24 -11.93 4.79 0.57
CA SER A 24 -11.69 6.03 1.33
C SER A 24 -10.42 5.91 2.18
N LYS A 25 -9.74 7.03 2.46
CA LYS A 25 -8.53 7.01 3.31
C LYS A 25 -8.81 6.39 4.67
N THR A 26 -9.95 6.70 5.27
CA THR A 26 -10.35 6.14 6.57
C THR A 26 -10.54 4.63 6.51
N LYS A 27 -11.23 4.12 5.47
CA LYS A 27 -11.43 2.68 5.31
C LYS A 27 -10.10 1.96 5.06
N MET A 28 -9.25 2.50 4.18
CA MET A 28 -7.94 1.92 3.90
C MET A 28 -7.06 1.88 5.14
N ALA A 29 -6.99 2.96 5.91
CA ALA A 29 -6.21 3.02 7.14
C ALA A 29 -6.66 1.94 8.14
N LYS A 30 -7.99 1.75 8.29
CA LYS A 30 -8.57 0.69 9.12
C LYS A 30 -8.21 -0.71 8.62
N LEU A 31 -8.32 -0.96 7.30
CA LEU A 31 -7.98 -2.25 6.69
C LEU A 31 -6.49 -2.61 6.89
N LEU A 32 -5.63 -1.60 6.88
CA LEU A 32 -4.18 -1.77 7.04
C LEU A 32 -3.71 -1.75 8.50
N GLY A 33 -4.60 -1.48 9.46
CA GLY A 33 -4.25 -1.39 10.88
C GLY A 33 -3.39 -0.17 11.22
N ILE A 34 -3.52 0.93 10.46
CA ILE A 34 -2.75 2.17 10.67
C ILE A 34 -3.65 3.38 10.89
N SER A 35 -3.07 4.48 11.38
CA SER A 35 -3.78 5.75 11.46
C SER A 35 -4.00 6.36 10.08
N THR A 36 -5.04 7.17 9.92
CA THR A 36 -5.27 7.97 8.70
C THR A 36 -4.13 8.94 8.42
N ARG A 37 -3.46 9.45 9.47
CA ARG A 37 -2.25 10.26 9.37
C ARG A 37 -1.09 9.47 8.78
N SER A 38 -0.85 8.25 9.25
CA SER A 38 0.18 7.35 8.71
C SER A 38 -0.07 7.07 7.23
N LEU A 39 -1.33 6.77 6.86
CA LEU A 39 -1.70 6.60 5.47
C LEU A 39 -1.44 7.86 4.64
N ALA A 40 -1.79 9.05 5.16
CA ALA A 40 -1.54 10.31 4.46
C ALA A 40 -0.05 10.59 4.25
N MET A 41 0.83 10.14 5.14
CA MET A 41 2.29 10.22 4.96
C MET A 41 2.76 9.26 3.86
N ILE A 42 2.30 8.01 3.88
CA ILE A 42 2.60 7.00 2.86
C ILE A 42 2.17 7.49 1.47
N GLU A 43 0.98 8.11 1.35
CA GLU A 43 0.52 8.69 0.10
C GLU A 43 1.34 9.89 -0.40
N LYS A 44 2.17 10.47 0.46
CA LYS A 44 3.13 11.52 0.14
C LYS A 44 4.56 10.99 0.02
N ASP A 45 4.74 9.67 -0.05
CA ASP A 45 6.05 9.02 -0.17
C ASP A 45 6.91 9.11 1.09
N ILE A 46 6.27 9.28 2.25
CA ILE A 46 6.95 9.39 3.54
C ILE A 46 6.62 8.17 4.37
N LEU A 47 7.62 7.33 4.65
CA LEU A 47 7.48 6.19 5.54
C LEU A 47 7.32 6.64 7.00
N PRO A 48 6.24 6.25 7.70
CA PRO A 48 6.12 6.51 9.14
C PRO A 48 7.20 5.77 9.93
N LYS A 49 7.85 6.45 10.89
CA LYS A 49 8.94 5.87 11.71
C LYS A 49 8.58 4.55 12.42
N ASN A 50 7.31 4.39 12.80
CA ASN A 50 6.81 3.25 13.57
C ASN A 50 5.88 2.36 12.73
N LEU A 51 6.08 2.30 11.41
CA LEU A 51 5.29 1.41 10.56
C LEU A 51 5.69 -0.05 10.84
N CYS A 52 4.74 -0.86 11.33
CA CYS A 52 4.97 -2.28 11.59
C CYS A 52 4.89 -3.10 10.29
N CYS A 53 5.58 -4.23 10.22
CA CYS A 53 5.50 -5.18 9.11
C CYS A 53 4.11 -5.82 8.95
N ASP A 54 3.27 -5.76 9.99
CA ASP A 54 1.85 -6.19 9.96
C ASP A 54 1.07 -5.58 8.79
N ILE A 55 1.46 -4.40 8.32
CA ILE A 55 0.84 -3.78 7.15
C ILE A 55 0.95 -4.67 5.90
N LEU A 56 2.06 -5.39 5.72
CA LEU A 56 2.27 -6.26 4.56
C LEU A 56 1.32 -7.46 4.60
N PHE A 57 1.14 -8.06 5.78
CA PHE A 57 0.19 -9.16 5.99
C PHE A 57 -1.26 -8.68 5.85
N ASN A 58 -1.57 -7.47 6.32
CA ASN A 58 -2.88 -6.87 6.10
C ASN A 58 -3.15 -6.61 4.62
N ILE A 59 -2.17 -6.12 3.85
CA ILE A 59 -2.33 -5.96 2.41
C ILE A 59 -2.57 -7.33 1.74
N GLN A 60 -1.79 -8.35 2.12
CA GLN A 60 -1.98 -9.71 1.60
C GLN A 60 -3.40 -10.23 1.88
N ASN A 61 -3.89 -10.07 3.11
CA ASN A 61 -5.21 -10.57 3.49
C ASN A 61 -6.35 -9.81 2.77
N GLN A 62 -6.18 -8.52 2.50
CA GLN A 62 -7.23 -7.69 1.90
C GLN A 62 -7.22 -7.70 0.37
N PHE A 63 -6.05 -7.83 -0.25
CA PHE A 63 -5.87 -7.68 -1.70
C PHE A 63 -5.29 -8.92 -2.38
N GLN A 64 -4.98 -9.98 -1.62
CA GLN A 64 -4.35 -11.22 -2.12
C GLN A 64 -3.01 -11.00 -2.84
N ILE A 65 -2.24 -10.02 -2.38
CA ILE A 65 -0.93 -9.68 -2.94
C ILE A 65 0.16 -10.11 -1.96
N SER A 66 1.16 -10.85 -2.44
CA SER A 66 2.27 -11.28 -1.59
C SER A 66 3.10 -10.08 -1.10
N PRO A 67 3.65 -10.13 0.13
CA PRO A 67 4.58 -9.12 0.64
C PRO A 67 5.76 -8.84 -0.30
N ALA A 68 6.31 -9.88 -0.94
CA ALA A 68 7.39 -9.74 -1.89
C ALA A 68 6.98 -8.87 -3.10
N SER A 69 5.79 -9.12 -3.66
CA SER A 69 5.27 -8.33 -4.79
C SER A 69 5.01 -6.87 -4.43
N ILE A 70 4.63 -6.58 -3.17
CA ILE A 70 4.41 -5.21 -2.70
C ILE A 70 5.72 -4.41 -2.62
N LEU A 71 6.85 -5.10 -2.42
CA LEU A 71 8.16 -4.48 -2.22
C LEU A 71 9.04 -4.49 -3.48
N SER A 72 8.82 -5.43 -4.40
CA SER A 72 9.71 -5.66 -5.54
C SER A 72 9.48 -4.70 -6.71
N GLU A 73 8.21 -4.43 -7.04
CA GLU A 73 7.84 -3.66 -8.22
C GLU A 73 6.54 -2.89 -8.01
N VAL A 74 6.35 -1.81 -8.76
CA VAL A 74 5.12 -1.03 -8.70
C VAL A 74 4.01 -1.79 -9.43
N ILE A 75 2.92 -2.08 -8.71
CA ILE A 75 1.75 -2.80 -9.23
C ILE A 75 1.19 -2.01 -10.43
N PRO A 76 1.09 -2.64 -11.62
CA PRO A 76 0.54 -1.98 -12.79
C PRO A 76 -0.95 -1.68 -12.59
N LEU A 77 -1.41 -0.59 -13.20
CA LEU A 77 -2.84 -0.26 -13.25
C LEU A 77 -3.55 -1.33 -14.09
N GLN A 78 -4.12 -2.36 -13.47
CA GLN A 78 -4.97 -3.29 -14.22
C GLN A 78 -6.29 -2.59 -14.53
N HIS A 79 -6.56 -2.38 -15.83
CA HIS A 79 -7.92 -2.11 -16.31
C HIS A 79 -8.79 -3.28 -15.85
N LYS A 80 -9.87 -2.98 -15.11
CA LYS A 80 -10.93 -3.96 -14.86
C LYS A 80 -11.35 -4.53 -16.23
N LYS A 81 -11.06 -5.81 -16.48
CA LYS A 81 -11.91 -6.58 -17.39
C LYS A 81 -13.24 -6.73 -16.64
N GLN A 82 -14.24 -6.01 -17.13
CA GLN A 82 -15.63 -6.34 -16.86
C GLN A 82 -15.89 -7.65 -17.63
N ASP A 83 -16.12 -8.73 -16.89
CA ASP A 83 -16.97 -9.82 -17.35
C ASP A 83 -18.41 -9.51 -16.92
#